data_AF-A0A961WBA9-F1
#
_entry.id   AF-A0A961WBA9-F1
#
_cell.length_a   1.000
_cell.length_b   1.000
_cell.length_c   1.000
_cell.angle_alpha   90.00
_cell.angle_beta   90.00
_cell.angle_gamma   90.00
#
_symmetry.space_group_name_H-M   'P 1'
#
loop_
_entity.id
_entity.type
_entity.pdbx_description
1 polymer ?
#
loop_
_entity_poly.entity_id
_entity_poly.type
_entity_poly.pdbx_seq_one_letter_code
_entity_poly.pdbx_strand_id
1 'polypeptide(L)' 'MSTFKVNTVSVNRAELAIVSDVDLQVEHGTISVLLGANGAGKTTLL' A
#
# COMPACT_ATOMS: atom_id res chain seq x y z
N MET A 1 15.33 7.96 -14.38
CA MET A 1 13.90 7.63 -14.13
C MET A 1 13.74 7.56 -12.61
N SER A 2 12.77 8.27 -12.05
CA SER A 2 12.53 8.27 -10.60
C SER A 2 11.52 7.18 -10.24
N THR A 3 11.66 6.65 -9.04
CA THR A 3 10.80 5.58 -8.51
C THR A 3 10.38 5.97 -7.10
N PHE A 4 9.11 5.80 -6.78
CA PHE A 4 8.62 5.90 -5.41
C PHE A 4 8.71 4.54 -4.75
N LYS A 5 9.38 4.44 -3.60
CA LYS A 5 9.54 3.18 -2.87
C LYS A 5 9.31 3.39 -1.38
N VAL A 6 8.50 2.51 -0.80
CA VAL A 6 8.30 2.37 0.64
C VAL A 6 8.43 0.90 1.00
N ASN A 7 9.07 0.62 2.12
CA ASN A 7 9.28 -0.74 2.60
C ASN A 7 8.60 -0.91 3.95
N THR A 8 8.08 -2.11 4.20
CA THR A 8 7.56 -2.56 5.50
C THR A 8 6.47 -1.63 6.04
N VAL A 9 5.54 -1.24 5.15
CA VAL A 9 4.38 -0.43 5.54
C VAL A 9 3.44 -1.29 6.36
N SER A 10 3.21 -0.85 7.60
CA SER A 10 2.24 -1.44 8.52
C SER A 10 1.32 -0.36 9.05
N VAL A 11 0.02 -0.61 9.03
CA VAL A 11 -1.01 0.34 9.49
C VAL A 11 -2.03 -0.39 10.34
N ASN A 12 -2.15 0.05 11.58
CA ASN A 12 -3.13 -0.45 12.54
C ASN A 12 -4.24 0.58 12.74
N ARG A 13 -5.47 0.11 12.90
CA ARG A 13 -6.60 0.92 13.38
C ARG A 13 -7.14 0.29 14.65
N ALA A 14 -7.02 1.03 15.75
CA ALA A 14 -7.12 0.44 17.09
C ALA A 14 -6.20 -0.79 17.19
N GLU A 15 -6.72 -1.93 17.64
CA GLU A 15 -5.95 -3.18 17.78
C GLU A 15 -5.98 -4.07 16.53
N LEU A 16 -6.58 -3.60 15.42
CA LEU A 16 -6.66 -4.36 14.19
C LEU A 16 -5.57 -3.94 13.20
N ALA A 17 -4.77 -4.91 12.75
CA ALA A 17 -3.83 -4.73 11.66
C ALA A 17 -4.61 -4.68 10.32
N ILE A 18 -4.52 -3.56 9.61
CA ILE A 18 -5.21 -3.33 8.33
C ILE A 18 -4.24 -3.53 7.16
N VAL A 19 -2.99 -3.08 7.32
CA VAL A 19 -1.88 -3.33 6.41
C VAL A 19 -0.75 -3.90 7.24
N SER A 20 -0.11 -4.97 6.77
CA SER A 20 0.96 -5.65 7.51
C SER A 20 2.15 -5.92 6.60
N ASP A 21 3.26 -5.26 6.91
CA ASP A 21 4.59 -5.45 6.35
C ASP A 21 4.64 -5.46 4.81
N VAL A 22 4.00 -4.46 4.19
CA VAL A 22 3.91 -4.33 2.74
C VAL A 22 5.06 -3.50 2.18
N ASP A 23 5.75 -4.05 1.18
CA ASP A 23 6.66 -3.30 0.31
C ASP A 23 5.93 -2.82 -0.94
N LEU A 24 6.11 -1.54 -1.31
CA LEU A 24 5.50 -0.94 -2.50
C LEU A 24 6.56 -0.16 -3.30
N GLN A 25 6.55 -0.38 -4.61
CA GLN A 25 7.38 0.34 -5.57
C GLN A 25 6.50 0.78 -6.74
N VAL A 26 6.58 2.06 -7.11
CA VAL A 26 5.84 2.64 -8.24
C VAL A 26 6.81 3.42 -9.12
N GLU A 27 6.82 3.08 -10.40
CA GLU A 27 7.66 3.73 -11.39
C GLU A 27 7.05 5.04 -11.88
N HIS A 28 7.85 6.10 -11.98
CA HIS A 28 7.40 7.38 -12.52
C HIS A 28 6.90 7.24 -13.95
N GLY A 29 5.78 7.89 -14.26
CA GLY A 29 5.16 7.87 -15.58
C GLY A 29 4.31 6.63 -15.86
N THR A 30 4.07 5.79 -14.86
CA THR A 30 3.18 4.62 -14.97
C THR A 30 1.83 4.86 -14.29
N ILE A 31 0.78 4.25 -14.81
CA ILE A 31 -0.51 4.14 -14.12
C ILE A 31 -0.53 2.79 -13.41
N SER A 32 -0.58 2.81 -12.09
CA SER A 32 -0.66 1.61 -11.25
C SER A 32 -2.04 1.47 -10.63
N VAL A 33 -2.50 0.24 -10.44
CA VAL A 33 -3.81 -0.06 -9.83
C VAL A 33 -3.61 -0.99 -8.64
N LEU A 34 -4.23 -0.63 -7.51
CA LEU A 34 -4.30 -1.47 -6.33
C LEU A 34 -5.67 -2.18 -6.28
N LEU A 35 -5.67 -3.50 -6.47
CA LEU A 35 -6.88 -4.34 -6.51
C LEU A 35 -7.04 -5.19 -5.25
N GLY A 36 -8.28 -5.55 -4.94
CA GLY A 36 -8.61 -6.40 -3.79
C GLY A 36 -10.04 -6.22 -3.31
N ALA A 37 -10.52 -7.15 -2.49
CA ALA A 37 -11.88 -7.14 -1.93
C ALA A 37 -12.16 -5.90 -1.06
N ASN A 38 -13.44 -5.63 -0.78
CA ASN A 38 -13.82 -4.59 0.18
C ASN A 38 -13.25 -4.92 1.57
N GLY A 39 -12.67 -3.93 2.23
CA GLY A 39 -11.98 -4.13 3.51
C GLY A 39 -10.52 -4.59 3.43
N ALA A 40 -9.98 -4.88 2.24
CA ALA A 40 -8.59 -5.36 2.08
C ALA A 40 -7.49 -4.30 2.32
N GLY A 41 -7.79 -3.16 2.95
CA GLY A 41 -6.78 -2.13 3.29
C GLY A 41 -6.38 -1.18 2.16
N LYS A 42 -6.97 -1.25 0.96
CA LYS A 42 -6.59 -0.42 -0.21
C LYS A 42 -6.61 1.09 0.05
N THR A 43 -7.72 1.63 0.55
CA THR A 43 -7.86 3.05 0.93
C THR A 43 -7.11 3.38 2.21
N THR A 44 -6.61 2.38 2.94
CA THR A 44 -5.71 2.62 4.09
C THR A 44 -4.26 2.73 3.63
N LEU A 45 -3.91 2.17 2.47
CA LEU A 45 -2.58 2.24 1.86
C LEU A 45 -2.37 3.50 0.99
N LEU A 46 -3.45 4.16 0.55
CA LEU A 46 -3.44 5.41 -0.24
C LEU A 46 -3.85 6.60 0.63
#